data_AF-A0A0D6LAZ8-F1
#
_entry.id   AF-A0A0D6LAZ8-F1
#
_cell.length_a   1.000
_cell.length_b   1.000
_cell.length_c   1.000
_cell.angle_alpha   90.00
_cell.angle_beta   90.00
_cell.angle_gamma   90.00
#
_symmetry.space_group_name_H-M   'P 1'
#
loop_
_entity.id
_entity.type
_entity.pdbx_description
1 polymer ?
#
loop_
_entity_poly.entity_id
_entity_poly.type
_entity_poly.pdbx_seq_one_letter_code
_entity_poly.pdbx_strand_id
1 'polypeptide(L)'
;MEILIEQVMSAGLGPRYAIHGPLQTVHLNANGIRDYFARYGDGIRRVLADMGPTPTFKETATVEKLEASLNKAMPLDQLPALKSERERNLARIAALKKKMD
;
A
#
# COMPACT_ATOMS: atom_id res chain seq x y z
N MET A 1 -13.16 -3.54 12.03
CA MET A 1 -12.66 -3.36 10.65
C MET A 1 -11.58 -2.28 10.64
N GLU A 2 -10.51 -2.44 11.43
CA GLU A 2 -9.58 -1.32 11.69
C GLU A 2 -8.09 -1.68 11.55
N ILE A 3 -7.75 -2.88 11.06
CA ILE A 3 -6.34 -3.28 10.86
C ILE A 3 -6.12 -3.97 9.50
N LEU A 4 -7.19 -4.23 8.73
CA LEU A 4 -7.09 -5.02 7.50
C LEU A 4 -6.35 -4.30 6.35
N ILE A 5 -6.53 -2.99 6.18
CA ILE A 5 -5.93 -2.27 5.03
C ILE A 5 -4.41 -2.18 5.18
N GLU A 6 -3.92 -1.78 6.36
CA GLU A 6 -2.47 -1.72 6.62
C GLU A 6 -1.82 -3.10 6.51
N GLN A 7 -2.48 -4.18 6.90
CA GLN A 7 -1.98 -5.55 6.73
C GLN A 7 -1.99 -6.00 5.26
N VAL A 8 -3.06 -5.71 4.51
CA VAL A 8 -3.13 -5.98 3.06
C VAL A 8 -1.96 -5.31 2.35
N MET A 9 -1.58 -4.10 2.75
CA MET A 9 -0.43 -3.41 2.21
C MET A 9 0.89 -3.98 2.75
N SER A 10 1.17 -3.85 4.04
CA SER A 10 2.47 -4.20 4.63
C SER A 10 2.86 -5.68 4.49
N ALA A 11 1.89 -6.61 4.60
CA ALA A 11 2.12 -8.04 4.52
C ALA A 11 1.68 -8.68 3.18
N GLY A 12 1.07 -7.91 2.28
CA GLY A 12 0.55 -8.41 1.00
C GLY A 12 1.14 -7.70 -0.22
N LEU A 13 0.60 -6.52 -0.56
CA LEU A 13 0.95 -5.79 -1.79
C LEU A 13 2.28 -5.03 -1.70
N GLY A 14 2.67 -4.60 -0.51
CA GLY A 14 3.87 -3.80 -0.25
C GLY A 14 5.20 -4.50 -0.58
N PRO A 15 5.43 -5.76 -0.14
CA PRO A 15 6.71 -6.43 -0.37
C PRO A 15 7.11 -6.55 -1.84
N ARG A 16 6.16 -6.85 -2.74
CA ARG A 16 6.47 -6.90 -4.18
C ARG A 16 6.83 -5.52 -4.74
N TYR A 17 6.22 -4.44 -4.23
CA TYR A 17 6.53 -3.07 -4.61
C TYR A 17 7.84 -2.54 -4.03
N ALA A 18 8.39 -3.18 -3.00
CA ALA A 18 9.75 -2.91 -2.58
C ALA A 18 10.79 -3.39 -3.62
N ILE A 19 10.44 -4.34 -4.49
CA ILE A 19 11.34 -4.95 -5.48
C ILE A 19 11.06 -4.40 -6.89
N HIS A 20 9.81 -4.51 -7.36
CA HIS A 20 9.39 -4.12 -8.70
C HIS A 20 8.23 -3.13 -8.68
N GLY A 21 8.25 -2.14 -9.57
CA GLY A 21 7.15 -1.19 -9.73
C GLY A 21 5.83 -1.86 -10.17
N PRO A 22 4.70 -1.14 -10.12
CA PRO A 22 3.39 -1.71 -10.44
C PRO A 22 3.26 -2.21 -11.88
N LEU A 23 3.89 -1.53 -12.86
CA LEU A 23 3.86 -1.98 -14.27
C LEU A 23 4.74 -3.21 -14.50
N GLN A 24 5.89 -3.29 -13.83
CA GLN A 24 6.73 -4.50 -13.84
C GLN A 24 5.98 -5.67 -13.19
N THR A 25 5.29 -5.42 -12.07
CA THR A 25 4.42 -6.41 -11.41
C THR A 25 3.32 -6.90 -12.34
N VAL A 26 2.63 -6.00 -13.05
CA VAL A 26 1.64 -6.36 -14.09
C VAL A 26 2.25 -7.25 -15.16
N HIS A 27 3.43 -6.86 -15.66
CA HIS A 27 4.13 -7.62 -16.70
C HIS A 27 4.53 -9.03 -16.23
N LEU A 28 4.99 -9.16 -14.97
CA LEU A 28 5.46 -10.41 -14.38
C LEU A 28 4.33 -11.32 -13.87
N ASN A 29 3.15 -10.77 -13.59
CA ASN A 29 1.99 -11.54 -13.10
C ASN A 29 1.23 -12.28 -14.21
N ALA A 30 1.69 -12.17 -15.45
CA ALA A 30 1.17 -12.85 -16.62
C ALA A 30 2.33 -13.08 -17.62
N ASN A 31 2.01 -13.53 -18.83
CA ASN A 31 3.01 -13.64 -19.91
C ASN A 31 3.22 -12.27 -20.59
N GLY A 32 3.57 -11.27 -19.79
CA GLY A 32 3.71 -9.88 -20.21
C GLY A 32 2.41 -9.08 -20.20
N ILE A 33 2.57 -7.78 -20.44
CA ILE A 33 1.49 -6.77 -20.25
C ILE A 33 0.25 -7.01 -21.12
N ARG A 34 0.39 -7.55 -22.33
CA ARG A 34 -0.75 -7.82 -23.22
C ARG A 34 -1.61 -8.98 -22.70
N ASP A 35 -0.97 -10.07 -22.28
CA ASP A 35 -1.66 -11.22 -21.68
C ASP A 35 -2.34 -10.82 -20.36
N TYR A 36 -1.68 -9.99 -19.54
CA TYR A 36 -2.27 -9.47 -18.31
C TYR A 36 -3.59 -8.72 -18.56
N PHE A 37 -3.60 -7.77 -19.50
CA PHE A 37 -4.81 -7.00 -19.80
C PHE A 37 -5.88 -7.82 -20.53
N ALA A 38 -5.50 -8.81 -21.34
CA ALA A 38 -6.47 -9.75 -21.91
C ALA A 38 -7.21 -10.55 -20.82
N ARG A 39 -6.52 -10.95 -19.74
CA ARG A 39 -7.12 -11.71 -18.63
C ARG A 39 -7.88 -10.84 -17.63
N TYR A 40 -7.30 -9.71 -17.25
CA TYR A 40 -7.75 -8.93 -16.09
C TYR A 40 -8.27 -7.54 -16.42
N GLY A 41 -8.12 -7.06 -17.66
CA GLY A 41 -8.46 -5.69 -18.06
C GLY A 41 -9.92 -5.33 -17.80
N ASP A 42 -10.85 -6.22 -18.15
CA ASP A 42 -12.28 -6.01 -17.88
C ASP A 42 -12.60 -5.99 -16.38
N GLY A 43 -11.93 -6.84 -15.60
CA GLY A 43 -12.04 -6.83 -14.15
C GLY A 43 -11.58 -5.51 -13.55
N ILE A 44 -10.42 -5.02 -13.98
CA ILE A 44 -9.87 -3.73 -13.55
C ILE A 44 -10.82 -2.60 -13.91
N ARG A 45 -11.34 -2.58 -15.14
CA ARG A 45 -12.28 -1.55 -15.59
C ARG A 45 -13.55 -1.54 -14.74
N ARG A 46 -14.11 -2.71 -14.40
CA ARG A 46 -15.28 -2.81 -13.52
C ARG A 46 -15.01 -2.28 -12.12
N VAL A 47 -13.88 -2.66 -11.52
CA VAL A 47 -13.48 -2.16 -10.19
C VAL A 47 -13.30 -0.65 -10.19
N LEU A 48 -12.65 -0.09 -11.21
CA LEU A 48 -12.45 1.36 -11.35
C LEU A 48 -13.77 2.11 -11.56
N ALA A 49 -14.71 1.53 -12.31
CA ALA A 49 -16.02 2.12 -12.54
C ALA A 49 -16.93 2.13 -11.29
N ASP A 50 -16.65 1.27 -10.31
CA ASP A 50 -17.37 1.17 -9.03
C ASP A 50 -16.74 2.04 -7.92
N MET A 51 -15.65 2.77 -8.22
CA MET A 51 -15.06 3.69 -7.24
C MET A 51 -16.02 4.84 -6.95
N GLY A 52 -16.27 5.08 -5.67
CA GLY A 52 -17.07 6.21 -5.20
C GLY A 52 -16.45 7.57 -5.54
N PRO A 53 -17.14 8.68 -5.18
CA PRO A 53 -16.63 10.02 -5.43
C PRO A 53 -15.32 10.26 -4.71
N THR A 54 -14.49 11.14 -5.27
CA THR A 54 -13.24 11.59 -4.64
C THR A 54 -13.51 12.18 -3.25
N PRO A 55 -12.84 11.69 -2.19
CA PRO A 55 -12.99 12.26 -0.85
C PRO A 55 -12.58 13.74 -0.80
N THR A 56 -13.29 14.53 0.00
CA THR A 56 -12.95 15.94 0.27
C THR A 56 -11.97 16.10 1.42
N PHE A 57 -11.73 15.02 2.19
CA PHE A 57 -10.96 14.99 3.43
C PHE A 57 -11.56 15.84 4.55
N LYS A 58 -12.83 16.23 4.41
CA LYS A 58 -13.63 16.95 5.41
C LYS A 58 -14.73 16.07 6.00
N GLU A 59 -14.76 14.79 5.64
CA GLU A 59 -15.71 13.81 6.15
C GLU A 59 -15.37 13.47 7.61
N THR A 60 -15.85 14.30 8.55
CA THR A 60 -15.49 14.25 9.97
C THR A 60 -15.61 12.85 10.57
N ALA A 61 -16.71 12.14 10.34
CA ALA A 61 -16.90 10.78 10.87
C ALA A 61 -15.85 9.77 10.37
N THR A 62 -15.39 9.91 9.12
CA THR A 62 -14.33 9.05 8.56
C THR A 62 -12.98 9.42 9.17
N VAL A 63 -12.69 10.72 9.30
CA VAL A 63 -11.44 11.21 9.89
C VAL A 63 -11.32 10.78 11.36
N GLU A 64 -12.38 10.95 12.15
CA GLU A 64 -12.42 10.53 13.56
C GLU A 64 -12.19 9.03 13.72
N LYS A 65 -12.76 8.21 12.82
CA LYS A 65 -12.52 6.76 12.81
C LYS A 65 -11.07 6.40 12.51
N LEU A 66 -10.48 7.06 11.51
CA LEU A 66 -9.07 6.86 11.18
C LEU A 66 -8.16 7.30 12.33
N GLU A 67 -8.44 8.46 12.93
CA GLU A 67 -7.72 8.98 14.08
C GLU A 67 -7.79 8.02 15.26
N ALA A 68 -8.98 7.55 15.64
CA ALA A 68 -9.15 6.61 16.75
C ALA A 68 -8.36 5.31 16.51
N SER A 69 -8.44 4.76 15.29
CA SER A 69 -7.74 3.53 14.92
C SER A 69 -6.21 3.72 14.92
N LEU A 70 -5.71 4.81 14.32
CA LEU A 70 -4.28 5.07 14.19
C LEU A 70 -3.67 5.48 15.51
N ASN A 71 -4.31 6.34 16.31
CA ASN A 71 -3.80 6.73 17.63
C ASN A 71 -3.75 5.53 18.59
N LYS A 72 -4.64 4.54 18.43
CA LYS A 72 -4.57 3.28 19.19
C LYS A 72 -3.36 2.43 18.81
N ALA A 73 -3.01 2.36 17.53
CA ALA A 73 -1.89 1.54 17.04
C ALA A 73 -0.53 2.27 17.09
N MET A 74 -0.55 3.59 16.92
CA MET A 74 0.59 4.49 16.79
C MET A 74 0.35 5.77 17.61
N PRO A 75 0.41 5.70 18.95
CA PRO A 75 0.16 6.84 19.81
C PRO A 75 1.00 8.08 19.45
N LEU A 76 0.40 9.27 19.59
CA LEU A 76 1.02 10.53 19.15
C LEU A 76 2.34 10.84 19.86
N ASP A 77 2.43 10.50 21.14
CA ASP A 77 3.62 10.66 21.98
C ASP A 77 4.76 9.70 21.57
N GLN A 78 4.44 8.61 20.87
CA GLN A 78 5.41 7.64 20.35
C GLN A 78 5.83 7.89 18.90
N LEU A 79 5.21 8.85 18.20
CA LEU A 79 5.51 9.15 16.80
C LEU A 79 7.01 9.39 16.50
N PRO A 80 7.79 10.08 17.37
CA PRO A 80 9.23 10.23 17.13
C PRO A 80 9.96 8.89 17.03
N ALA A 81 9.65 7.94 17.93
CA ALA A 81 10.25 6.61 17.95
C ALA A 81 9.83 5.78 16.73
N LEU A 82 8.53 5.80 16.39
CA LEU A 82 7.97 5.09 15.23
C LEU A 82 8.55 5.60 13.90
N LYS A 83 8.72 6.93 13.75
CA LYS A 83 9.40 7.52 12.59
C LYS A 83 10.85 7.06 12.51
N SER A 84 11.57 7.09 13.63
CA SER A 84 12.96 6.64 13.70
C SER A 84 13.11 5.16 13.33
N GLU A 85 12.17 4.31 13.77
CA GLU A 85 12.12 2.90 13.39
C GLU A 85 11.87 2.70 11.89
N ARG A 86 10.89 3.41 11.32
CA ARG A 86 10.64 3.39 9.89
C ARG A 86 11.89 3.73 9.09
N GLU A 87 12.61 4.80 9.45
CA GLU A 87 13.83 5.20 8.75
C GLU A 87 14.92 4.12 8.82
N ARG A 88 15.14 3.51 10.00
CA ARG A 88 16.08 2.39 10.13
C ARG A 88 15.71 1.21 9.24
N ASN A 89 14.43 0.88 9.15
CA ASN A 89 13.95 -0.22 8.32
C ASN A 89 14.06 0.11 6.82
N LEU A 90 13.80 1.35 6.41
CA LEU A 90 14.01 1.80 5.03
C LEU A 90 15.49 1.73 4.64
N ALA A 91 16.41 2.13 5.53
CA ALA A 91 17.84 2.00 5.29
C ALA A 91 18.28 0.53 5.10
N ARG A 92 17.71 -0.39 5.90
CA ARG A 92 17.93 -1.84 5.74
C ARG A 92 17.41 -2.38 4.41
N ILE A 93 16.21 -1.97 4.01
CA ILE A 93 15.64 -2.35 2.70
C ILE A 93 16.52 -1.82 1.57
N ALA A 94 16.95 -0.56 1.63
CA ALA A 94 17.84 0.02 0.62
C ALA A 94 19.17 -0.73 0.53
N ALA A 95 19.77 -1.08 1.67
CA ALA A 95 20.99 -1.88 1.71
C ALA A 95 20.79 -3.30 1.15
N LEU A 96 19.63 -3.92 1.39
CA LEU A 96 19.28 -5.22 0.81
C LEU A 96 19.14 -5.13 -0.71
N LYS A 97 18.42 -4.12 -1.21
CA LYS A 97 18.23 -3.90 -2.66
C LYS A 97 19.55 -3.74 -3.41
N LYS A 98 20.49 -2.98 -2.85
CA LYS A 98 21.85 -2.83 -3.41
C LYS A 98 22.64 -4.13 -3.54
N LYS A 99 22.25 -5.19 -2.82
CA LYS A 99 22.87 -6.53 -2.92
C LYS A 99 22.13 -7.46 -3.90
N MET A 100 20.96 -7.05 -4.38
CA MET A 100 20.18 -7.79 -5.37
C MET A 100 20.57 -7.38 -6.80
N ASP A 101 21.15 -6.18 -6.95
CA ASP A 101 21.86 -5.72 -8.14
C ASP A 101 23.27 -6.35 -8.20
#